data_AF-A0AB34GPY7-F1
#
_entry.id   AF-A0AB34GPY7-F1
#
_cell.length_a   1.000
_cell.length_b   1.000
_cell.length_c   1.000
_cell.angle_alpha   90.00
_cell.angle_beta   90.00
_cell.angle_gamma   90.00
#
_symmetry.space_group_name_H-M   'P 1'
#
loop_
_entity.id
_entity.type
_entity.pdbx_description
1 polymer ?
#
loop_
_entity_poly.entity_id
_entity_poly.type
_entity_poly.pdbx_seq_one_letter_code
_entity_poly.pdbx_strand_id
1 'polypeptide(L)'
;MVFLFLIVPRTSRLHPFPSTIPHSGSFVPILQGQLLHTPSSYLSVVYILEKKHSRAATGFLKLLADKNSELFRKYALFSPSDHRVPRVYVPLNDCPQDFVTRPKDYANTLFICRIVDWREDSNFALG
;
A
#
# COMPACT_ATOMS: atom_id res chain seq x y z
N MET A 1 -0.54 -8.10 3.47
CA MET A 1 0.00 -7.60 4.75
C MET A 1 -1.15 -7.28 5.69
N VAL A 2 -1.40 -8.11 6.71
CA VAL A 2 -2.36 -7.80 7.78
C VAL A 2 -1.56 -7.17 8.90
N PHE A 3 -1.78 -5.88 9.16
CA PHE A 3 -1.11 -5.13 10.21
C PHE A 3 -2.13 -4.72 11.26
N LEU A 4 -1.74 -4.86 12.53
CA LEU A 4 -2.47 -4.26 13.63
C LEU A 4 -2.07 -2.78 13.68
N PHE A 5 -2.94 -1.89 13.22
CA PHE A 5 -2.67 -0.46 13.09
C PHE A 5 -3.17 0.32 14.30
N LEU A 6 -2.36 1.25 14.82
CA LEU A 6 -2.87 2.32 15.66
C LEU A 6 -3.60 3.31 14.75
N ILE A 7 -4.90 3.44 14.96
CA ILE A 7 -5.83 4.22 14.14
C ILE A 7 -6.09 5.54 14.85
N VAL A 8 -5.78 6.67 14.21
CA VAL A 8 -6.15 8.00 14.71
C VAL A 8 -7.27 8.55 13.81
N PRO A 9 -8.47 8.86 14.34
CA PRO A 9 -9.54 9.48 13.56
C PRO A 9 -9.16 10.93 13.23
N ARG A 10 -9.08 11.25 11.94
CA ARG A 10 -8.88 12.62 11.47
C ARG A 10 -10.21 13.35 11.52
N THR A 11 -10.47 14.12 12.57
CA THR A 11 -11.62 15.03 12.62
C THR A 11 -11.53 16.03 11.48
N SER A 12 -12.43 15.90 10.51
CA SER A 12 -12.61 16.83 9.39
C SER A 12 -12.89 18.24 9.92
N ARG A 13 -12.19 19.23 9.35
CA ARG A 13 -12.36 20.66 9.62
C ARG A 13 -13.85 21.02 9.57
N LEU A 14 -14.33 21.66 10.64
CA LEU A 14 -15.66 22.25 10.71
C LEU A 14 -15.74 23.38 9.67
N HIS A 15 -16.70 23.27 8.73
CA HIS A 15 -17.16 24.41 7.96
C HIS A 15 -17.94 25.35 8.90
N PRO A 16 -17.81 26.68 8.76
CA PRO A 16 -18.61 27.62 9.54
C PRO A 16 -20.08 27.55 9.12
N PHE A 17 -20.98 27.41 10.11
CA PHE A 17 -22.43 27.50 9.93
C PHE A 17 -22.82 28.85 9.30
N PRO A 18 -23.75 28.88 8.32
CA PRO A 18 -24.39 30.13 7.95
C PRO A 18 -25.43 30.51 9.01
N SER A 19 -25.24 31.68 9.61
CA SER A 19 -26.17 32.33 10.52
C SER A 19 -27.31 32.98 9.73
N THR A 20 -28.45 32.28 9.59
CA THR A 20 -29.71 32.92 9.21
C THR A 20 -30.85 32.33 10.04
N ILE A 21 -31.43 33.16 10.91
CA ILE A 21 -32.62 32.86 11.70
C ILE A 21 -33.85 33.18 10.83
N PRO A 22 -34.80 32.25 10.60
CA PRO A 22 -36.11 32.63 10.11
C PRO A 22 -37.07 32.86 11.28
N HIS A 23 -37.70 34.02 11.27
CA HIS A 23 -38.81 34.36 12.14
C HIS A 23 -40.08 33.55 11.78
N SER A 24 -40.82 33.17 12.83
CA SER A 24 -42.23 32.77 12.87
C SER A 24 -42.71 31.58 12.02
N GLY A 25 -43.01 30.49 12.72
CA GLY A 25 -44.30 29.77 12.62
C GLY A 25 -44.59 28.95 11.36
N SER A 26 -44.16 27.69 11.35
CA SER A 26 -44.98 26.57 10.87
C SER A 26 -44.30 25.24 11.20
N PHE A 27 -45.01 24.38 11.92
CA PHE A 27 -44.62 23.03 12.24
C PHE A 27 -44.93 22.15 11.02
N VAL A 28 -43.92 21.63 10.33
CA VAL A 28 -44.09 20.61 9.29
C VAL A 28 -43.29 19.37 9.72
N PRO A 29 -43.92 18.23 10.02
CA PRO A 29 -43.20 17.00 10.23
C PRO A 29 -42.91 16.40 8.86
N ILE A 30 -41.75 16.70 8.28
CA ILE A 30 -41.29 15.97 7.10
C ILE A 30 -40.64 14.68 7.58
N LEU A 31 -41.43 13.61 7.53
CA LEU A 31 -40.97 12.23 7.41
C LEU A 31 -40.20 12.11 6.07
N GLN A 32 -38.89 12.33 6.10
CA GLN A 32 -37.99 11.88 5.05
C GLN A 32 -36.95 10.98 5.69
N GLY A 33 -37.02 9.71 5.35
CA GLY A 33 -35.98 8.73 5.65
C GLY A 33 -34.66 9.17 5.04
N GLN A 34 -33.87 9.90 5.82
CA GLN A 34 -32.44 9.99 5.59
C GLN A 34 -31.82 8.79 6.26
N LEU A 35 -31.58 7.77 5.44
CA LEU A 35 -30.56 6.76 5.70
C LEU A 35 -29.30 7.54 6.07
N LEU A 36 -28.97 7.57 7.36
CA LEU A 36 -27.81 8.27 7.90
C LEU A 36 -26.60 7.68 7.19
N HIS A 37 -26.16 8.33 6.11
CA HIS A 37 -24.89 8.05 5.47
C HIS A 37 -23.84 8.36 6.51
N THR A 38 -23.47 7.35 7.29
CA THR A 38 -22.29 7.39 8.14
C THR A 38 -21.14 7.81 7.23
N PRO A 39 -20.49 8.97 7.45
CA PRO A 39 -19.33 9.32 6.66
C PRO A 39 -18.35 8.16 6.80
N SER A 40 -17.96 7.56 5.66
CA SER A 40 -16.94 6.51 5.64
C SER A 40 -15.69 7.09 6.28
N SER A 41 -15.46 6.72 7.55
CA SER A 41 -14.35 7.23 8.32
C SER A 41 -13.10 6.53 7.79
N TYR A 42 -12.30 7.27 7.05
CA TYR A 42 -11.01 6.80 6.58
C TYR A 42 -9.97 6.97 7.70
N LEU A 43 -9.07 6.00 7.80
CA LEU A 43 -8.09 5.91 8.87
C LEU A 43 -6.73 5.75 8.23
N SER A 44 -5.74 6.49 8.73
CA SER A 44 -4.36 6.41 8.27
C SER A 44 -3.51 5.67 9.29
N VAL A 45 -2.59 4.84 8.77
CA VAL A 45 -1.58 4.17 9.57
C VAL A 45 -0.53 5.20 9.99
N VAL A 46 -0.37 5.42 11.28
CA VAL A 46 0.68 6.33 11.81
C VAL A 46 1.86 5.57 12.42
N TYR A 47 1.63 4.34 12.86
CA TYR A 47 2.65 3.50 13.46
C TYR A 47 2.25 2.02 13.39
N ILE A 48 3.26 1.15 13.33
CA ILE A 48 3.10 -0.31 13.37
C ILE A 48 3.72 -0.81 14.67
N LEU A 49 2.87 -1.24 15.60
CA LEU A 49 3.31 -1.71 16.91
C LEU A 49 4.07 -3.04 16.84
N GLU A 50 3.57 -3.98 16.02
CA GLU A 50 4.14 -5.32 15.90
C GLU A 50 4.10 -5.80 14.44
N LYS A 51 5.18 -6.45 14.01
CA LYS A 51 5.32 -7.03 12.68
C LYS A 51 4.91 -8.51 12.71
N LYS A 52 3.61 -8.81 12.65
CA LYS A 52 3.08 -10.19 12.68
C LYS A 52 3.26 -10.99 11.39
N HIS A 53 3.34 -10.30 10.25
CA HIS A 53 3.53 -10.96 8.95
C HIS A 53 4.93 -11.57 8.85
N SER A 54 5.07 -12.77 8.30
CA SER A 54 6.35 -13.50 8.17
C SER A 54 7.40 -12.80 7.31
N ARG A 55 6.97 -11.82 6.50
CA ARG A 55 7.76 -11.07 5.50
C ARG A 55 8.36 -11.93 4.39
N ALA A 56 8.10 -13.23 4.36
CA ALA A 56 8.45 -14.11 3.26
C ALA A 56 7.26 -14.26 2.30
N ALA A 57 7.52 -14.19 1.00
CA ALA A 57 6.52 -14.39 -0.03
C ALA A 57 7.09 -15.17 -1.21
N THR A 58 6.21 -15.88 -1.91
CA THR A 58 6.52 -16.57 -3.16
C THR A 58 6.11 -15.69 -4.35
N GLY A 59 6.89 -15.70 -5.41
CA GLY A 59 6.65 -14.85 -6.58
C GLY A 59 7.69 -15.05 -7.68
N PHE A 60 7.79 -14.06 -8.57
CA PHE A 60 8.64 -14.14 -9.76
C PHE A 60 9.62 -12.97 -9.81
N LEU A 61 10.84 -13.22 -10.27
CA LEU A 61 11.82 -12.17 -10.57
C LEU A 61 11.60 -11.60 -11.98
N LYS A 62 11.74 -10.28 -12.11
CA LYS A 62 11.67 -9.54 -13.37
C LYS A 62 12.78 -8.50 -13.40
N LEU A 63 13.29 -8.21 -14.59
CA LEU A 63 14.13 -7.03 -14.78
C LEU A 63 13.29 -5.76 -14.68
N LEU A 64 13.89 -4.67 -14.20
CA LEU A 64 13.25 -3.37 -14.19
C LEU A 64 13.03 -2.87 -15.64
N ALA A 65 11.96 -2.10 -15.85
CA ALA A 65 11.60 -1.63 -17.19
C ALA A 65 12.58 -0.58 -17.72
N ASP A 66 13.08 0.29 -16.85
CA ASP A 66 13.99 1.37 -17.22
C ASP A 66 15.45 0.93 -17.15
N LYS A 67 15.96 0.48 -18.30
CA LYS A 67 17.32 -0.07 -18.47
C LYS A 67 18.45 0.95 -18.23
N ASN A 68 18.15 2.25 -18.29
CA ASN A 68 19.18 3.30 -18.16
C ASN A 68 19.32 3.79 -16.71
N SER A 69 18.44 3.37 -15.81
CA SER A 69 18.49 3.77 -14.41
C SER A 69 19.62 3.08 -13.63
N GLU A 70 20.20 3.80 -12.67
CA GLU A 70 21.11 3.21 -11.67
C GLU A 70 20.46 2.05 -10.91
N LEU A 71 19.13 2.08 -10.75
CA LEU A 71 18.37 1.02 -10.10
C LEU A 71 18.38 -0.27 -10.92
N PHE A 72 18.23 -0.19 -12.25
CA PHE A 72 18.29 -1.36 -13.13
C PHE A 72 19.64 -2.08 -13.06
N ARG A 73 20.73 -1.35 -12.82
CA ARG A 73 22.08 -1.92 -12.70
C ARG A 73 22.35 -2.57 -11.35
N LYS A 74 21.50 -2.32 -10.35
CA LYS A 74 21.70 -2.77 -8.97
C LYS A 74 20.65 -3.79 -8.53
N TYR A 75 19.44 -3.71 -9.07
CA TYR A 75 18.29 -4.46 -8.57
C TYR A 75 17.48 -5.14 -9.69
N ALA A 76 16.97 -6.33 -9.37
CA ALA A 76 15.81 -6.93 -10.00
C ALA A 76 14.53 -6.55 -9.22
N LEU A 77 13.38 -6.82 -9.84
CA LEU A 77 12.06 -6.64 -9.24
C LEU A 77 11.43 -7.99 -8.95
N PHE A 78 11.29 -8.33 -7.68
CA PHE A 78 10.47 -9.44 -7.24
C PHE A 78 9.00 -9.03 -7.19
N SER A 79 8.16 -9.81 -7.87
CA SER A 79 6.70 -9.65 -7.92
C SER A 79 6.03 -10.80 -7.15
N PRO A 80 5.59 -10.58 -5.89
CA PRO A 80 4.87 -11.59 -5.13
C PRO A 80 3.58 -12.03 -5.82
N SER A 81 3.17 -13.28 -5.60
CA SER A 81 1.88 -13.80 -6.04
C SER A 81 0.71 -13.28 -5.20
N ASP A 82 0.92 -13.01 -3.91
CA ASP A 82 -0.07 -12.35 -3.05
C ASP A 82 -0.03 -10.83 -3.25
N HIS A 83 -1.09 -10.28 -3.84
CA HIS A 83 -1.22 -8.84 -4.15
C HIS A 83 -1.19 -7.92 -2.91
N ARG A 84 -1.38 -8.48 -1.71
CA ARG A 84 -1.29 -7.74 -0.45
C ARG A 84 0.16 -7.57 0.02
N VAL A 85 1.13 -8.20 -0.66
CA VAL A 85 2.57 -8.06 -0.41
C VAL A 85 3.12 -7.07 -1.45
N PRO A 86 3.89 -6.06 -1.04
CA PRO A 86 4.46 -5.10 -1.99
C PRO A 86 5.48 -5.78 -2.91
N ARG A 87 5.74 -5.16 -4.06
CA ARG A 87 6.91 -5.53 -4.87
C ARG A 87 8.20 -5.22 -4.12
N VAL A 88 9.22 -6.01 -4.39
CA VAL A 88 10.49 -5.96 -3.64
C VAL A 88 11.65 -5.77 -4.62
N TYR A 89 12.52 -4.81 -4.33
CA TYR A 89 13.83 -4.72 -4.95
C TYR A 89 14.73 -5.80 -4.38
N VAL A 90 15.31 -6.61 -5.27
CA VAL A 90 16.25 -7.67 -4.92
C VAL A 90 17.59 -7.34 -5.57
N PRO A 91 18.71 -7.27 -4.83
CA PRO A 91 20.02 -7.01 -5.42
C PRO A 91 20.33 -8.01 -6.55
N LEU A 92 20.91 -7.54 -7.66
CA LEU A 92 21.27 -8.43 -8.75
C LEU A 92 22.31 -9.47 -8.34
N ASN A 93 23.13 -9.17 -7.33
CA ASN A 93 24.12 -10.10 -6.77
C ASN A 93 23.47 -11.30 -6.05
N ASP A 94 22.22 -11.16 -5.62
CA ASP A 94 21.46 -12.23 -4.95
C ASP A 94 20.56 -13.00 -5.95
N CYS A 95 20.50 -12.54 -7.21
CA CYS A 95 19.81 -13.23 -8.29
C CYS A 95 20.70 -14.34 -8.87
N PRO A 96 20.12 -15.32 -9.59
CA PRO A 96 20.90 -16.26 -10.37
C PRO A 96 21.86 -15.55 -11.35
N GLN A 97 23.08 -16.05 -11.49
CA GLN A 97 24.17 -15.39 -12.26
C GLN A 97 23.76 -15.06 -13.70
N ASP A 98 22.95 -15.92 -14.31
CA ASP A 98 22.49 -15.82 -15.69
C ASP A 98 21.12 -15.13 -15.82
N PHE A 99 20.50 -14.70 -14.72
CA PHE A 99 19.17 -14.06 -14.72
C PHE A 99 19.13 -12.81 -15.60
N VAL A 100 20.16 -11.96 -15.53
CA VAL A 100 20.22 -10.72 -16.33
C VAL A 100 20.33 -11.03 -17.82
N THR A 101 21.09 -12.06 -18.18
CA THR A 101 21.29 -12.48 -19.57
C THR A 101 20.11 -13.27 -20.14
N ARG A 102 19.46 -14.08 -19.30
CA ARG A 102 18.39 -15.02 -19.68
C ARG A 102 17.18 -14.91 -18.75
N PRO A 103 16.55 -13.74 -18.61
CA PRO A 103 15.44 -13.55 -17.67
C PRO A 103 14.20 -14.39 -18.04
N LYS A 104 14.07 -14.79 -19.31
CA LYS A 104 12.94 -15.59 -19.81
C LYS A 104 12.98 -17.04 -19.32
N ASP A 105 14.17 -17.59 -19.07
CA ASP A 105 14.33 -18.96 -18.57
C ASP A 105 13.70 -19.11 -17.17
N TYR A 106 13.65 -18.00 -16.44
CA TYR A 106 13.09 -17.90 -15.11
C TYR A 106 11.62 -17.43 -15.07
N ALA A 107 10.97 -17.24 -16.23
CA ALA A 107 9.62 -16.68 -16.30
C ALA A 107 8.56 -17.51 -15.54
N ASN A 108 8.77 -18.83 -15.45
CA ASN A 108 7.89 -19.76 -14.75
C ASN A 108 8.53 -20.32 -13.47
N THR A 109 9.65 -19.75 -13.01
CA THR A 109 10.33 -20.17 -11.79
C THR A 109 9.78 -19.38 -10.60
N LEU A 110 9.26 -20.11 -9.61
CA LEU A 110 8.85 -19.51 -8.34
C LEU A 110 10.06 -19.31 -7.44
N PHE A 111 10.23 -18.09 -6.96
CA PHE A 111 11.23 -17.70 -5.98
C PHE A 111 10.56 -17.40 -4.64
N ILE A 112 11.31 -17.55 -3.55
CA ILE A 112 10.95 -17.04 -2.23
C ILE A 112 11.82 -15.83 -1.95
N CYS A 113 11.21 -14.70 -1.62
CA CYS A 113 11.91 -13.48 -1.20
C CYS A 113 11.42 -13.10 0.21
N ARG A 114 12.35 -12.62 1.05
CA ARG A 114 12.03 -12.15 2.41
C ARG A 114 12.33 -10.66 2.49
N ILE A 115 11.28 -9.87 2.72
CA ILE A 115 11.42 -8.42 2.91
C ILE A 115 12.26 -8.14 4.16
N VAL A 116 13.42 -7.52 3.96
CA VAL A 116 14.34 -7.11 5.04
C VAL A 116 14.06 -5.69 5.52
N ASP A 117 13.69 -4.80 4.60
CA ASP A 117 13.45 -3.39 4.94
C ASP A 117 12.41 -2.74 4.00
N TRP A 118 11.85 -1.61 4.43
CA TRP A 118 11.04 -0.74 3.58
C TRP A 118 11.20 0.71 4.05
N ARG A 119 12.02 1.46 3.31
CA ARG A 119 12.26 2.89 3.56
C ARG A 119 11.06 3.75 3.17
N GLU A 120 10.85 4.84 3.90
CA GLU A 120 9.75 5.78 3.71
C GLU A 120 9.78 6.49 2.34
N ASP A 121 10.97 6.66 1.77
CA ASP A 121 11.20 7.30 0.46
C ASP A 121 11.08 6.33 -0.73
N SER A 122 10.79 5.05 -0.47
CA SER A 122 10.74 4.01 -1.50
C SER A 122 9.32 3.48 -1.73
N ASN A 123 8.93 3.40 -3.00
CA ASN A 123 7.66 2.78 -3.41
C ASN A 123 7.67 1.25 -3.28
N PHE A 124 8.85 0.62 -3.27
CA PHE A 124 9.02 -0.82 -3.16
C PHE A 124 9.87 -1.17 -1.94
N ALA A 125 9.61 -2.35 -1.38
CA ALA A 125 10.40 -2.87 -0.27
C ALA A 125 11.77 -3.37 -0.75
N LEU A 126 12.67 -3.70 0.17
CA LEU A 126 13.97 -4.34 -0.09
C LEU A 126 13.96 -5.75 0.50
N GLY A 127 14.57 -6.73 -0.17
CA GLY A 127 14.62 -8.13 0.29
C GLY A 127 15.27 -9.09 -0.69
#